data_AF-A0A4R3ASQ3-F1
#
_entry.id   AF-A0A4R3ASQ3-F1
#
_cell.length_a   1.000
_cell.length_b   1.000
_cell.length_c   1.000
_cell.angle_alpha   90.00
_cell.angle_beta   90.00
_cell.angle_gamma   90.00
#
_symmetry.space_group_name_H-M   'P 1'
#
loop_
_entity.id
_entity.type
_entity.pdbx_description
1 polymer ?
#
loop_
_entity_poly.entity_id
_entity_poly.type
_entity_poly.pdbx_seq_one_letter_code
_entity_poly.pdbx_strand_id
1 'polypeptide(L)' 'MLLYNNSENRLYMIPQTFEQWKTCLVNDCKISLTKEFATRRLAVYHDLDKPETKKFIRLYGFQHYQNIIGWFTKIVEGSI' A
#
# COMPACT_ATOMS: atom_id res chain seq x y z
N MET A 1 10.67 4.58 -25.20
CA MET A 1 12.10 4.27 -25.05
C MET A 1 12.25 3.47 -23.75
N LEU A 2 12.33 2.15 -23.87
CA LEU A 2 12.54 1.26 -22.73
C LEU A 2 14.01 1.35 -22.33
N LEU A 3 14.30 1.69 -21.07
CA LEU A 3 15.62 1.49 -20.49
C LEU A 3 15.52 0.38 -19.45
N TYR A 4 15.88 -0.82 -19.89
CA TYR A 4 16.22 -1.94 -19.04
C TYR A 4 17.75 -2.00 -19.01
N ASN A 5 18.37 -1.97 -17.82
CA ASN A 5 19.65 -2.63 -17.51
C ASN A 5 20.07 -2.32 -16.06
N ASN A 6 20.00 -3.33 -15.20
CA ASN A 6 21.03 -3.73 -14.23
C ASN A 6 20.53 -4.97 -13.48
N SER A 7 21.24 -6.08 -13.66
CA SER A 7 21.08 -7.32 -12.90
C SER A 7 21.16 -7.04 -11.40
N GLU A 8 20.19 -7.55 -10.63
CA GLU A 8 19.86 -7.30 -9.19
C GLU A 8 18.76 -6.28 -8.89
N ASN A 9 18.10 -5.72 -9.91
CA ASN A 9 17.01 -4.76 -9.71
C ASN A 9 15.62 -5.40 -9.84
N ARG A 10 15.11 -6.05 -8.78
CA ARG A 10 13.64 -6.15 -8.62
C ARG A 10 13.13 -4.77 -8.22
N LEU A 11 13.02 -3.86 -9.20
CA LEU A 11 12.24 -2.63 -9.08
C LEU A 11 10.83 -3.05 -8.69
N TYR A 12 10.52 -3.00 -7.40
CA TYR A 12 9.19 -3.28 -6.91
C TYR A 12 8.30 -2.14 -7.41
N MET A 13 7.62 -2.38 -8.54
CA MET A 13 6.69 -1.43 -9.13
C MET A 13 5.66 -1.06 -8.05
N ILE A 14 5.59 0.23 -7.69
CA ILE A 14 4.58 0.71 -6.73
C ILE A 14 3.21 0.40 -7.35
N PRO A 15 2.32 -0.33 -6.66
CA PRO A 15 1.05 -0.71 -7.25
C PRO A 15 0.20 0.54 -7.51
N GLN A 16 -0.29 0.63 -8.75
CA GLN A 16 -1.06 1.80 -9.22
C GLN A 16 -2.57 1.57 -9.12
N THR A 17 -2.99 0.31 -8.96
CA THR A 17 -4.40 -0.08 -8.85
C THR A 17 -4.65 -0.91 -7.60
N PHE A 18 -5.92 -0.95 -7.17
CA PHE A 18 -6.36 -1.76 -6.04
C PHE A 18 -5.99 -3.24 -6.22
N GLU A 19 -6.23 -3.82 -7.40
CA GLU A 19 -5.95 -5.23 -7.66
C GLU A 19 -4.45 -5.56 -7.63
N GLN A 20 -3.60 -4.67 -8.16
CA GLN A 20 -2.15 -4.84 -8.06
C GLN A 20 -1.69 -4.78 -6.60
N TRP A 21 -2.23 -3.84 -5.83
CA TRP A 21 -1.91 -3.70 -4.42
C TRP A 21 -2.40 -4.89 -3.58
N LYS A 22 -3.63 -5.34 -3.80
CA LYS A 22 -4.22 -6.53 -3.17
C LYS A 22 -3.40 -7.78 -3.48
N THR A 23 -3.00 -7.95 -4.74
CA THR A 23 -2.13 -9.06 -5.17
C THR A 23 -0.80 -9.04 -4.42
N CYS A 24 -0.15 -7.88 -4.33
CA CYS A 24 1.08 -7.73 -3.54
C CYS A 24 0.87 -8.13 -2.08
N LEU A 25 -0.20 -7.66 -1.42
CA LEU A 25 -0.47 -8.02 -0.03
C LEU A 25 -0.76 -9.52 0.15
N VAL A 26 -1.69 -10.08 -0.62
CA VAL A 26 -2.21 -11.44 -0.40
C VAL A 26 -1.29 -12.51 -0.98
N ASN A 27 -0.80 -12.31 -2.21
CA ASN A 27 -0.05 -13.32 -2.93
C ASN A 27 1.45 -13.21 -2.69
N ASP A 28 2.01 -12.00 -2.68
CA ASP A 28 3.46 -11.81 -2.55
C ASP A 28 3.87 -11.71 -1.09
N CYS A 29 3.16 -10.92 -0.29
CA CYS A 29 3.44 -10.71 1.13
C CYS A 29 2.72 -11.69 2.06
N LYS A 30 1.79 -12.51 1.55
CA LYS A 30 1.00 -13.49 2.33
C LYS A 30 0.22 -12.88 3.51
N ILE A 31 -0.23 -11.63 3.35
CA ILE A 31 -1.05 -10.91 4.31
C ILE A 31 -2.52 -11.10 3.97
N SER A 32 -3.29 -11.61 4.93
CA SER A 32 -4.75 -11.65 4.83
C SER A 32 -5.33 -10.23 4.95
N LEU A 33 -5.91 -9.74 3.86
CA LEU A 33 -6.51 -8.40 3.79
C LEU A 33 -7.93 -8.41 4.37
N THR A 34 -8.05 -8.52 5.69
CA THR A 34 -9.33 -8.54 6.42
C THR A 34 -9.77 -7.14 6.84
N LYS A 35 -11.05 -6.99 7.21
CA LYS A 35 -11.59 -5.74 7.78
C LYS A 35 -10.85 -5.30 9.04
N GLU A 36 -10.48 -6.24 9.91
CA GLU A 36 -9.74 -5.98 11.15
C GLU A 36 -8.30 -5.55 10.86
N PHE A 37 -7.67 -6.12 9.84
CA PHE A 37 -6.36 -5.68 9.38
C PHE A 37 -6.44 -4.25 8.82
N ALA A 38 -7.39 -3.99 7.93
CA ALA A 38 -7.60 -2.67 7.33
C ALA A 38 -7.85 -1.59 8.39
N THR A 39 -8.72 -1.86 9.35
CA THR A 39 -9.03 -0.94 10.47
C THR A 39 -7.78 -0.58 11.27
N ARG A 40 -6.95 -1.58 11.61
CA ARG A 40 -5.68 -1.35 12.33
C ARG A 40 -4.68 -0.53 11.51
N ARG A 41 -4.60 -0.75 10.20
CA ARG A 41 -3.72 0.04 9.32
C ARG A 41 -4.19 1.49 9.21
N LEU A 42 -5.49 1.74 9.07
CA LEU A 42 -6.05 3.09 9.04
C LEU A 42 -5.76 3.86 10.34
N ALA A 43 -5.89 3.22 11.50
CA ALA A 43 -5.59 3.84 12.79
C ALA A 43 -4.11 4.29 12.94
N VAL A 44 -3.18 3.65 12.21
CA VAL A 44 -1.79 4.12 12.13
C VAL A 44 -1.69 5.26 11.13
N TYR A 45 -2.18 5.05 9.91
CA TYR A 45 -1.96 5.97 8.81
C TYR A 45 -2.72 7.29 8.91
N HIS A 46 -3.86 7.34 9.61
CA HIS A 46 -4.54 8.61 9.88
C HIS A 46 -3.78 9.54 10.83
N ASP A 47 -2.79 9.02 11.54
CA ASP A 47 -1.88 9.82 12.36
C ASP A 47 -0.63 10.15 11.54
N LEU A 48 -0.60 11.37 10.98
CA LEU A 48 0.53 11.87 10.20
C LEU A 48 1.79 12.09 11.06
N ASP A 49 1.67 12.15 12.38
CA ASP A 49 2.80 12.33 13.27
C ASP A 49 3.52 11.03 13.62
N LYS A 50 2.86 9.89 13.44
CA LYS A 50 3.47 8.57 13.66
C LYS A 50 4.70 8.34 12.76
N PRO A 51 5.80 7.81 13.33
CA PRO A 51 6.99 7.46 12.57
C PRO A 51 6.71 6.54 11.39
N GLU A 52 5.78 5.60 11.55
CA GLU A 52 5.38 4.65 10.50
C GLU A 52 4.73 5.35 9.31
N THR A 53 3.85 6.32 9.58
CA THR A 53 3.17 7.10 8.54
C THR A 53 4.16 7.99 7.80
N LYS A 54 5.01 8.72 8.53
CA LYS A 54 6.10 9.53 7.97
C LYS A 54 7.05 8.69 7.12
N LYS A 55 7.44 7.51 7.62
CA LYS A 55 8.31 6.58 6.88
C LYS A 55 7.63 6.05 5.61
N PHE A 56 6.33 5.70 5.68
CA PHE A 56 5.58 5.23 4.52
C PHE A 56 5.51 6.28 3.42
N ILE A 57 5.12 7.52 3.76
CA ILE A 57 5.05 8.64 2.80
C ILE A 57 6.42 8.91 2.18
N ARG A 58 7.49 8.87 2.98
CA ARG A 58 8.86 9.07 2.47
C ARG A 58 9.29 8.00 1.46
N LEU A 59 8.91 6.74 1.68
CA LEU A 59 9.32 5.61 0.84
C LEU A 59 8.47 5.48 -0.43
N TYR A 60 7.17 5.73 -0.33
CA TYR A 60 6.22 5.42 -1.41
C TYR A 60 5.52 6.65 -2.01
N GLY A 61 5.73 7.82 -1.43
CA GLY A 61 5.13 9.08 -1.87
C GLY A 61 3.72 9.30 -1.33
N PHE A 62 3.33 10.58 -1.30
CA PHE A 62 2.03 11.01 -0.74
C PHE A 62 0.84 10.51 -1.57
N GLN A 63 0.96 10.49 -2.90
CA GLN A 63 -0.11 9.98 -3.77
C GLN A 63 -0.42 8.51 -3.48
N HIS A 64 0.63 7.67 -3.32
CA HIS A 64 0.42 6.27 -3.01
C HIS A 64 -0.18 6.10 -1.62
N TYR A 65 0.29 6.86 -0.64
CA TYR A 65 -0.31 6.92 0.70
C TYR A 65 -1.82 7.22 0.65
N GLN A 66 -2.27 8.20 -0.13
CA GLN A 66 -3.69 8.51 -0.29
C GLN A 66 -4.47 7.36 -0.94
N ASN A 67 -3.90 6.69 -1.95
CA ASN A 67 -4.51 5.51 -2.56
C ASN A 67 -4.71 4.40 -1.52
N ILE A 68 -3.69 4.12 -0.69
CA ILE A 68 -3.75 3.11 0.37
C ILE A 68 -4.84 3.42 1.40
N ILE A 69 -4.93 4.68 1.86
CA ILE A 69 -6.00 5.11 2.76
C ILE A 69 -7.37 4.86 2.11
N GLY A 70 -7.55 5.25 0.85
CA GLY A 70 -8.80 5.06 0.13
C GLY A 70 -9.19 3.59 0.00
N TRP A 71 -8.24 2.72 -0.34
CA TRP A 71 -8.50 1.29 -0.48
C TRP A 71 -8.81 0.61 0.85
N PHE A 72 -8.06 0.92 1.92
CA PHE A 72 -8.39 0.39 3.24
C PHE A 72 -9.75 0.87 3.73
N THR A 73 -10.11 2.13 3.47
CA THR A 73 -11.43 2.69 3.85
C THR A 73 -12.56 1.90 3.20
N LYS A 74 -12.47 1.67 1.88
CA LYS A 74 -13.47 0.87 1.14
C LYS A 74 -13.61 -0.56 1.68
N ILE A 75 -12.51 -1.19 2.13
CA ILE A 75 -12.55 -2.52 2.76
C ILE A 75 -13.29 -2.48 4.10
N VAL A 76 -13.05 -1.46 4.93
CA VAL A 76 -13.73 -1.32 6.22
C VAL A 76 -15.22 -1.08 6.03
N GLU A 77 -15.59 -0.29 5.03
CA GLU A 77 -16.97 0.01 4.64
C GLU A 77 -17.67 -1.13 3.90
N GLY A 78 -16.92 -2.11 3.38
CA GLY A 78 -17.47 -3.20 2.57
C GLY A 78 -17.96 -2.75 1.19
N SER A 79 -17.34 -1.72 0.63
CA SER A 79 -17.75 -1.09 -0.65
C SER A 79 -16.92 -1.54 -1.86
N ILE A 80 -16.11 -2.60 -1.72
CA ILE A 80 -15.35 -3.29 -2.79
C ILE A 80 -15.22 -4.78 -2.49
#